data_AF-A0A937SNS9-F1
#
_entry.id   AF-A0A937SNS9-F1
#
_cell.length_a   1.000
_cell.length_b   1.000
_cell.length_c   1.000
_cell.angle_alpha   90.00
_cell.angle_beta   90.00
_cell.angle_gamma   90.00
#
_symmetry.space_group_name_H-M   'P 1'
#
loop_
_entity.id
_entity.type
_entity.pdbx_description
1 polymer ?
#
loop_
_entity_poly.entity_id
_entity_poly.type
_entity_poly.pdbx_seq_one_letter_code
_entity_poly.pdbx_strand_id
1 'polypeptide(L)' 'MFNRESATFAKGPEDISEAVVCYTRRKTTPKIIRDLAIAECAKYKKVAVYSHQDLGLCPLMTPSAAHFRCELP' A
#
# COMPACT_ATOMS: atom_id res chain seq x y z
N MET A 1 -12.95 0.77 -19.83
CA MET A 1 -14.34 0.53 -19.40
C MET A 1 -14.31 -0.53 -18.30
N PHE A 2 -14.87 -0.23 -17.13
CA PHE A 2 -14.90 -1.16 -16.00
C PHE A 2 -16.14 -2.04 -16.09
N ASN A 3 -15.97 -3.35 -16.17
CA ASN A 3 -17.07 -4.29 -16.37
C ASN A 3 -17.77 -4.61 -15.03
N ARG A 4 -18.92 -3.97 -14.80
CA ARG A 4 -19.73 -4.09 -13.58
C ARG A 4 -20.27 -5.50 -13.33
N GLU A 5 -20.29 -6.36 -14.35
CA GLU A 5 -20.82 -7.71 -14.27
C GLU A 5 -19.76 -8.76 -13.92
N SER A 6 -18.49 -8.37 -13.78
CA SER A 6 -17.46 -9.29 -13.31
C SER A 6 -17.78 -9.77 -11.89
N ALA A 7 -17.66 -11.07 -11.63
CA ALA A 7 -17.81 -11.65 -10.30
C ALA A 7 -16.77 -11.12 -9.28
N THR A 8 -15.72 -10.45 -9.76
CA THR A 8 -14.68 -9.78 -8.97
C THR A 8 -14.84 -8.26 -8.93
N PHE A 9 -15.91 -7.72 -9.54
CA PHE A 9 -16.17 -6.28 -9.52
C PHE A 9 -16.38 -5.80 -8.09
N ALA A 10 -15.60 -4.79 -7.67
CA ALA A 10 -15.57 -4.26 -6.31
C ALA A 10 -15.19 -5.25 -5.19
N LYS A 11 -14.72 -6.47 -5.53
CA LYS A 11 -14.06 -7.34 -4.55
C LYS A 11 -12.62 -6.86 -4.38
N GLY A 12 -12.21 -6.61 -3.14
CA GLY A 12 -10.81 -6.37 -2.84
C GLY A 12 -9.95 -7.56 -3.26
N PRO A 13 -8.65 -7.37 -3.51
CA PRO A 13 -7.75 -8.48 -3.78
C PRO A 13 -7.82 -9.50 -2.64
N GLU A 14 -7.85 -10.79 -2.95
CA GLU A 14 -7.86 -11.86 -1.93
C GLU A 14 -6.50 -11.99 -1.23
N ASP A 15 -5.44 -11.51 -1.89
CA ASP A 15 -4.06 -11.50 -1.40
C ASP A 15 -3.32 -10.28 -2.00
N ILE A 16 -2.40 -9.70 -1.22
CA ILE A 16 -1.49 -8.65 -1.70
C ILE A 16 -0.03 -9.07 -1.53
N SER A 17 0.79 -8.76 -2.52
CA SER A 17 2.24 -8.96 -2.49
C SER A 17 2.99 -7.68 -2.15
N GLU A 18 2.37 -6.52 -2.39
CA GLU A 18 2.94 -5.20 -2.18
C GLU A 18 1.88 -4.24 -1.65
N ALA A 19 2.28 -3.41 -0.68
CA ALA A 19 1.52 -2.28 -0.17
C ALA A 19 2.31 -1.00 -0.46
N VAL A 20 1.69 -0.06 -1.18
CA VAL A 20 2.27 1.26 -1.45
C VAL A 20 1.55 2.31 -0.62
N VAL A 21 2.31 3.04 0.20
CA VAL A 21 1.79 4.12 1.05
C VAL A 21 2.17 5.45 0.44
N CYS A 22 1.16 6.21 0.00
CA CYS A 22 1.33 7.58 -0.50
C CYS A 22 1.29 8.59 0.67
N TYR A 23 2.27 9.48 0.76
CA TYR A 23 2.36 10.45 1.86
C TYR A 23 3.05 11.77 1.46
N THR A 24 2.99 12.74 2.38
CA THR A 24 3.79 13.98 2.29
C THR A 24 4.81 14.01 3.42
N ARG A 25 6.03 14.44 3.13
CA ARG A 25 7.09 14.55 4.15
C ARG A 25 6.78 15.56 5.27
N ARG A 26 5.95 16.57 5.00
CA ARG A 26 5.69 17.67 5.95
C ARG A 26 4.77 17.27 7.12
N LYS A 27 3.92 16.26 6.96
CA LYS A 27 2.91 15.88 7.97
C LYS A 27 2.94 14.40 8.35
N THR A 28 3.96 13.67 7.92
CA THR A 28 4.02 12.21 8.11
C THR A 28 5.39 11.81 8.64
N THR A 29 5.41 10.82 9.54
CA THR A 29 6.65 10.23 10.08
C THR A 29 6.85 8.82 9.52
N PRO A 30 8.10 8.33 9.44
CA PRO A 30 8.38 6.96 9.02
C PRO A 30 7.62 5.90 9.82
N LYS A 31 7.41 6.15 11.12
CA LYS A 31 6.61 5.28 11.99
C LYS A 31 5.18 5.13 11.49
N ILE A 32 4.49 6.24 11.22
CA ILE A 32 3.09 6.22 10.73
C ILE A 32 2.99 5.48 9.39
N ILE A 33 3.94 5.69 8.48
CA ILE A 33 3.97 5.02 7.17
C ILE A 33 4.11 3.51 7.36
N ARG A 34 5.01 3.08 8.25
CA ARG A 34 5.22 1.68 8.56
C ARG A 34 3.99 1.06 9.23
N ASP A 35 3.38 1.75 10.18
CA ASP A 35 2.18 1.28 10.88
C ASP A 35 1.01 1.08 9.89
N LEU A 36 0.86 1.98 8.91
CA LEU A 36 -0.11 1.83 7.82
C LEU A 36 0.18 0.60 6.95
N ALA A 37 1.43 0.42 6.52
CA ALA A 37 1.82 -0.73 5.72
C ALA A 37 1.62 -2.06 6.47
N ILE A 38 1.95 -2.10 7.77
CA ILE A 38 1.70 -3.25 8.64
C ILE A 38 0.21 -3.53 8.72
N ALA A 39 -0.62 -2.52 8.97
CA ALA A 39 -2.07 -2.68 9.07
C ALA A 39 -2.68 -3.24 7.76
N GLU A 40 -2.17 -2.82 6.60
CA GLU A 40 -2.61 -3.34 5.31
C GLU A 40 -2.16 -4.79 5.07
N CYS A 41 -0.87 -5.12 5.24
CA CYS A 41 -0.38 -6.50 5.07
C CYS A 41 -1.00 -7.47 6.10
N ALA A 42 -1.29 -7.00 7.32
CA ALA A 42 -1.86 -7.81 8.38
C ALA A 42 -3.28 -8.29 8.06
N LYS A 43 -4.06 -7.57 7.23
CA LYS A 43 -5.37 -8.03 6.74
C LYS A 43 -5.27 -9.37 6.00
N TYR A 44 -4.09 -9.67 5.45
CA TYR A 44 -3.78 -10.88 4.70
C TYR A 44 -2.84 -11.83 5.46
N LYS A 45 -2.68 -11.65 6.77
CA LYS A 45 -1.76 -12.43 7.63
C LYS A 45 -0.29 -12.38 7.17
N LYS A 46 0.14 -11.24 6.62
CA LYS A 46 1.51 -11.00 6.14
C LYS A 46 2.21 -9.90 6.94
N VAL A 47 3.53 -9.86 6.84
CA VAL A 47 4.41 -8.85 7.45
C VAL A 47 4.86 -7.86 6.39
N ALA A 48 4.79 -6.57 6.73
CA ALA A 48 5.27 -5.49 5.88
C ALA A 48 6.79 -5.34 5.97
N VAL A 49 7.49 -5.55 4.86
CA VAL A 49 8.93 -5.36 4.69
C VAL A 49 9.16 -4.14 3.82
N TYR A 50 9.84 -3.12 4.34
CA TYR A 50 10.16 -1.93 3.55
C TYR A 50 11.06 -2.29 2.37
N SER A 51 10.69 -1.88 1.16
CA SER A 51 11.48 -2.12 -0.05
C SER A 51 12.21 -0.87 -0.50
N HIS A 52 11.49 0.16 -0.92
CA HIS A 52 12.07 1.43 -1.36
C HIS A 52 11.05 2.57 -1.27
N GLN A 53 11.49 3.77 -1.62
CA GLN A 53 10.61 4.93 -1.80
C GLN A 53 10.90 5.57 -3.15
N ASP A 54 9.86 6.07 -3.82
CA ASP A 54 9.99 6.80 -5.08
C ASP A 54 9.02 7.99 -5.16
N LEU A 55 9.11 8.70 -6.28
CA LEU A 55 8.25 9.81 -6.65
C LEU A 55 7.69 9.50 -8.05
N GLY A 56 6.37 9.54 -8.22
CA GLY A 56 5.73 9.41 -9.54
C GLY A 56 4.52 8.47 -9.59
N LEU A 57 4.37 7.55 -8.65
CA LEU A 57 3.16 6.71 -8.55
C LEU A 57 1.99 7.45 -7.89
N CYS A 58 2.28 8.29 -6.90
CA CYS A 58 1.27 8.88 -6.03
C CYS A 58 0.77 10.26 -6.53
N PRO A 59 -0.43 10.70 -6.09
CA PRO A 59 -1.00 12.00 -6.45
C PRO A 59 -0.09 13.18 -6.06
N LEU A 60 -0.24 14.30 -6.78
CA LEU A 60 0.51 15.55 -6.52
C LEU A 60 0.43 16.04 -5.07
N MET A 61 -0.70 15.81 -4.40
CA MET A 61 -0.90 16.18 -3.00
C MET A 61 -0.10 15.31 -2.02
N THR A 62 0.29 14.09 -2.40
CA THR A 62 1.04 13.11 -1.61
C THR A 62 2.12 12.47 -2.49
N PRO A 63 3.15 13.22 -2.90
CA PRO A 63 4.00 12.80 -4.02
C PRO A 63 4.98 11.67 -3.66
N SER A 64 5.20 11.40 -2.38
CA SER A 64 6.09 10.32 -1.93
C SER A 64 5.35 9.00 -1.86
N ALA A 65 5.88 7.99 -2.54
CA ALA A 65 5.43 6.60 -2.46
C ALA A 65 6.43 5.81 -1.63
N ALA A 66 6.00 5.14 -0.56
CA ALA A 66 6.79 4.14 0.14
C ALA A 66 6.26 2.75 -0.18
N HIS A 67 7.13 1.90 -0.72
CA HIS A 67 6.83 0.55 -1.14
C HIS A 67 7.19 -0.44 -0.04
N PHE A 68 6.23 -1.30 0.29
CA PHE A 68 6.40 -2.38 1.25
C PHE A 68 6.00 -3.69 0.60
N ARG A 69 6.84 -4.71 0.71
CA ARG A 69 6.48 -6.08 0.35
C ARG A 69 5.70 -6.70 1.48
N CYS A 70 4.58 -7.34 1.17
CA CYS A 70 3.87 -8.15 2.13
C CYS A 70 4.37 -9.60 1.99
N GLU A 71 5.16 -10.04 2.95
CA GLU A 71 5.78 -11.37 2.97
C GLU A 71 5.15 -12.22 4.08
N LEU A 72 5.24 -13.55 3.96
CA LEU A 72 4.82 -14.43 5.05
C LEU A 72 5.77 -14.21 6.26
N PRO A 73 5.23 -14.21 7.50
CA PRO A 73 6.01 -14.00 8.72
C PRO A 73 7.12 -15.03 8.93
#